data_AF-A0A955C1Y2-F1
#
_entry.id   AF-A0A955C1Y2-F1
#
_cell.length_a   1.000
_cell.length_b   1.000
_cell.length_c   1.000
_cell.angle_alpha   90.00
_cell.angle_beta   90.00
_cell.angle_gamma   90.00
#
_symmetry.space_group_name_H-M   'P 1'
#
loop_
_entity.id
_entity.type
_entity.pdbx_description
1 polymer ?
#
loop_
_entity_poly.entity_id
_entity_poly.type
_entity_poly.pdbx_seq_one_letter_code
_entity_poly.pdbx_strand_id
1 'polypeptide(L)'
;MGRGSHFLKFGKPGRLVRSLRGWRRVGLERLEGRELLAGDCTAAVTPPGRLTITCDGADNELTLTESGGVFTLTGAAGTKVNSQSTPQNFSGVTDDVVIDLRNGDDVLLVDGVDVGGDLRIDGGRDANRIEVRDSTIAKLLRAGAQDATISGAGDVFGQFIKIENTDVGGDVRIRTHDSEASSTGGNSTGNYVVLAGNQVGGSLFIMHGDAISTSDAGTSIGNDTLIHGGNSIGGKIHLHGGEAWATGNGDFVESTGNRNLIEGNTLIGGKIRIDNGKAVSIGTGHEANANGSVTSIVGNTSIDGEITIQNAEARGTVEGSEAAATGNFVLVYDNDAINGDIDVFNEDGRGVAVGDQTRADGNYTDIHENGVIQGDVRIQDQTGRASARGLASEANGNASFVDLNTSIDGDIEIWHHQSEGRTTMDDSLSRGSWTLVELNGSLTGDVEIHILDAFGRTTGDNSESFGAHTQVFDQAIGGRLNLRINKAESVATGVGGTSQDSLTAVSGTTVAGDLKIKANRGDDEILLDMVDVTGKTDIATGQDDDYLTVLDSVFADPVEVNGGQGDDTFEDSGGNTFPAGSPELEKVENII
;
A
#
# COMPACT_ATOMS: atom_id res chain seq x y z
N MET A 1 -20.88 12.49 -47.67
CA MET A 1 -22.33 12.76 -47.53
C MET A 1 -22.67 12.63 -46.05
N GLY A 2 -23.22 13.56 -45.29
CA GLY A 2 -23.47 14.99 -45.42
C GLY A 2 -23.53 15.57 -43.99
N ARG A 3 -22.96 16.75 -43.78
CA ARG A 3 -23.00 17.47 -42.50
C ARG A 3 -24.32 18.23 -42.40
N GLY A 4 -25.12 17.96 -41.36
CA GLY A 4 -26.37 18.67 -41.06
C GLY A 4 -26.18 19.66 -39.92
N SER A 5 -26.06 20.94 -40.24
CA SER A 5 -26.05 22.06 -39.30
C SER A 5 -27.47 22.58 -39.07
N HIS A 6 -28.02 22.35 -37.88
CA HIS A 6 -29.28 22.96 -37.45
C HIS A 6 -29.02 24.29 -36.73
N PHE A 7 -29.21 25.39 -37.46
CA PHE A 7 -29.27 26.75 -36.94
C PHE A 7 -30.70 27.06 -36.47
N LEU A 8 -30.92 27.22 -35.16
CA LEU A 8 -32.14 27.85 -34.63
C LEU A 8 -31.96 29.37 -34.56
N LYS A 9 -32.68 30.09 -35.43
CA LYS A 9 -32.87 31.56 -35.34
C LYS A 9 -33.88 31.86 -34.22
N PHE A 10 -33.42 32.42 -33.11
CA PHE A 10 -34.30 33.09 -32.16
C PHE A 10 -34.47 34.57 -32.54
N GLY A 11 -35.73 34.97 -32.69
CA GLY A 11 -36.15 36.33 -33.04
C GLY A 11 -35.84 37.34 -31.94
N LYS A 12 -35.51 38.56 -32.35
CA LYS A 12 -35.28 39.72 -31.48
C LYS A 12 -36.55 40.03 -30.66
N PRO A 13 -36.53 39.98 -29.32
CA PRO A 13 -37.59 40.59 -28.54
C PRO A 13 -37.38 42.11 -28.48
N GLY A 14 -38.48 42.83 -28.62
CA GLY A 14 -38.55 44.28 -28.69
C GLY A 14 -37.95 44.98 -27.47
N ARG A 15 -37.27 46.09 -27.77
CA ARG A 15 -36.68 47.03 -26.82
C ARG A 15 -37.80 47.74 -26.05
N LEU A 16 -38.19 47.17 -24.92
CA LEU A 16 -39.06 47.81 -23.93
C LEU A 16 -38.24 48.84 -23.14
N VAL A 17 -38.44 50.12 -23.46
CA VAL A 17 -37.96 51.26 -22.70
C VAL A 17 -38.64 51.24 -21.33
N ARG A 18 -37.98 50.66 -20.31
CA ARG A 18 -38.38 50.82 -18.90
C ARG A 18 -37.57 51.95 -18.26
N SER A 19 -38.33 52.92 -17.80
CA SER A 19 -37.98 54.05 -16.95
C SER A 19 -36.86 53.73 -15.95
N LEU A 20 -35.74 54.45 -16.08
CA LEU A 20 -34.71 54.60 -15.06
C LEU A 20 -35.31 55.33 -13.85
N ARG A 21 -35.98 54.61 -12.94
CA ARG A 21 -36.13 55.08 -11.56
C ARG A 21 -34.88 54.66 -10.81
N GLY A 22 -34.02 55.65 -10.52
CA GLY A 22 -32.79 55.49 -9.75
C GLY A 22 -33.06 54.87 -8.38
N TRP A 23 -32.89 53.57 -8.29
CA TRP A 23 -32.71 52.87 -7.01
C TRP A 23 -31.24 53.05 -6.65
N ARG A 24 -30.97 53.91 -5.67
CA ARG A 24 -29.67 53.94 -5.02
C ARG A 24 -29.46 52.55 -4.42
N ARG A 25 -28.59 51.74 -5.02
CA ARG A 25 -28.07 50.54 -4.34
C ARG A 25 -27.33 51.06 -3.12
N VAL A 26 -27.85 50.78 -1.93
CA VAL A 26 -27.11 50.97 -0.70
C VAL A 26 -25.99 49.94 -0.77
N GLY A 27 -24.80 50.38 -1.17
CA GLY A 27 -23.59 49.59 -1.01
C GLY A 27 -23.28 49.55 0.47
N LEU A 28 -23.85 48.58 1.18
CA LEU A 28 -23.33 48.23 2.49
C LEU A 28 -21.97 47.59 2.21
N GLU A 29 -20.91 48.33 2.49
CA GLU A 29 -19.58 47.72 2.60
C GLU A 29 -19.68 46.59 3.61
N ARG A 30 -19.08 45.44 3.30
CA ARG A 30 -18.95 44.35 4.28
C ARG A 30 -18.30 44.99 5.51
N LEU A 31 -19.01 44.98 6.65
CA LEU A 31 -18.40 45.29 7.94
C LEU A 31 -17.11 44.48 8.01
N GLU A 32 -15.97 45.19 8.09
CA GLU A 32 -14.69 44.53 8.34
C GLU A 32 -14.87 43.63 9.56
N GLY A 33 -14.50 42.37 9.40
CA GLY A 33 -14.51 41.44 10.53
C GLY A 33 -13.71 42.08 11.64
N ARG A 34 -14.22 42.07 12.88
CA ARG A 34 -13.37 42.39 14.02
C ARG A 34 -12.26 41.35 14.01
N GLU A 35 -11.07 41.76 13.57
CA GLU A 35 -9.87 40.94 13.72
C GLU A 35 -9.72 40.65 15.21
N LEU A 36 -9.58 39.37 15.54
CA LEU A 36 -9.27 38.97 16.90
C LEU A 36 -7.89 39.53 17.27
N LEU A 37 -7.67 39.81 18.55
CA LEU A 37 -6.33 40.15 19.02
C LEU A 37 -5.45 38.91 18.83
N ALA A 38 -4.24 39.07 18.30
CA ALA A 38 -3.30 37.97 18.13
C ALA A 38 -3.07 37.18 19.44
N GLY A 39 -3.06 35.85 19.35
CA GLY A 39 -3.08 34.89 20.45
C GLY A 39 -4.40 34.82 21.23
N ASP A 40 -5.57 35.00 20.61
CA ASP A 40 -6.88 34.88 21.29
C ASP A 40 -7.88 33.98 20.54
N CYS A 41 -8.48 33.05 21.28
CA CYS A 41 -9.56 32.21 20.81
C CYS A 41 -10.89 32.63 21.43
N THR A 42 -11.93 32.70 20.62
CA THR A 42 -13.31 32.92 21.09
C THR A 42 -14.00 31.59 21.31
N ALA A 43 -14.70 31.45 22.43
CA ALA A 43 -15.42 30.24 22.77
C ALA A 43 -16.80 30.56 23.36
N ALA A 44 -17.85 29.92 22.84
CA ALA A 44 -19.22 30.13 23.30
C ALA A 44 -20.12 28.92 23.09
N VAL A 45 -21.07 28.72 24.01
CA VAL A 45 -22.15 27.74 23.85
C VAL A 45 -23.34 28.42 23.18
N THR A 46 -23.78 27.87 22.05
CA THR A 46 -24.92 28.37 21.27
C THR A 46 -26.09 27.39 21.35
N PRO A 47 -27.37 27.85 21.40
CA PRO A 47 -28.52 26.95 21.32
C PRO A 47 -28.46 26.14 20.00
N PRO A 48 -28.64 24.81 20.02
CA PRO A 48 -29.26 23.99 21.08
C PRO A 48 -28.33 23.41 22.17
N GLY A 49 -27.09 23.89 22.29
CA GLY A 49 -26.10 23.36 23.23
C GLY A 49 -24.77 23.01 22.56
N ARG A 50 -24.43 23.70 21.46
CA ARG A 50 -23.19 23.51 20.70
C ARG A 50 -22.09 24.41 21.25
N LEU A 51 -20.94 23.84 21.61
CA LEU A 51 -19.73 24.62 21.91
C LEU A 51 -19.02 24.95 20.60
N THR A 52 -18.79 26.24 20.34
CA THR A 52 -18.02 26.71 19.19
C THR A 52 -16.79 27.45 19.70
N ILE A 53 -15.62 27.01 19.23
CA ILE A 53 -14.30 27.58 19.51
C ILE A 53 -13.72 28.04 18.18
N THR A 54 -13.26 29.28 18.11
CA THR A 54 -12.66 29.86 16.92
C THR A 54 -11.46 30.72 17.32
N CYS A 55 -10.28 30.32 16.88
CA CYS A 55 -9.03 31.02 17.13
C CYS A 55 -8.72 32.09 16.09
N ASP A 56 -7.62 32.80 16.28
CA ASP A 56 -7.10 33.74 15.31
C ASP A 56 -6.15 33.04 14.33
N GLY A 57 -5.20 33.74 13.72
CA GLY A 57 -4.25 33.13 12.78
C GLY A 57 -2.81 33.07 13.29
N ALA A 58 -2.61 33.16 14.60
CA ALA A 58 -1.31 32.95 15.25
C ALA A 58 -1.25 31.53 15.83
N ASP A 59 -0.06 31.06 16.21
CA ASP A 59 0.08 29.74 16.85
C ASP A 59 -0.70 29.69 18.18
N ASN A 60 -1.66 28.77 18.28
CA ASN A 60 -2.45 28.57 19.48
C ASN A 60 -2.16 27.23 20.15
N GLU A 61 -2.04 27.22 21.47
CA GLU A 61 -1.97 25.99 22.25
C GLU A 61 -3.20 25.88 23.16
N LEU A 62 -4.06 24.89 22.90
CA LEU A 62 -5.33 24.68 23.57
C LEU A 62 -5.43 23.30 24.20
N THR A 63 -6.06 23.24 25.37
CA THR A 63 -6.51 21.99 26.00
C THR A 63 -7.99 22.09 26.37
N LEU A 64 -8.78 21.13 25.89
CA LEU A 64 -10.20 20.96 26.20
C LEU A 64 -10.40 19.69 27.02
N THR A 65 -10.95 19.83 28.22
CA THR A 65 -11.34 18.71 29.08
C THR A 65 -12.79 18.81 29.51
N GLU A 66 -13.38 17.72 30.00
CA GLU A 66 -14.74 17.70 30.53
C GLU A 66 -14.77 17.07 31.93
N SER A 67 -15.61 17.62 32.81
CA SER A 67 -15.92 17.00 34.09
C SER A 67 -17.30 17.39 34.59
N GLY A 68 -18.20 16.42 34.71
CA GLY A 68 -19.53 16.62 35.30
C GLY A 68 -20.47 17.49 34.47
N GLY A 69 -20.43 17.36 33.14
CA GLY A 69 -21.13 18.16 32.13
C GLY A 69 -20.54 19.54 31.88
N VAL A 70 -19.33 19.83 32.39
CA VAL A 70 -18.68 21.14 32.25
C VAL A 70 -17.40 20.99 31.44
N PHE A 71 -17.36 21.66 30.31
CA PHE A 71 -16.20 21.71 29.43
C PHE A 71 -15.27 22.83 29.89
N THR A 72 -13.99 22.53 30.08
CA THR A 72 -12.96 23.49 30.48
C THR A 72 -12.00 23.68 29.32
N LEU A 73 -11.90 24.90 28.79
CA LEU A 73 -10.94 25.26 27.75
C LEU A 73 -9.82 26.10 28.37
N THR A 74 -8.58 25.64 28.21
CA THR A 74 -7.38 26.29 28.69
C THR A 74 -6.49 26.67 27.52
N GLY A 75 -6.07 27.94 27.45
CA GLY A 75 -5.00 28.38 26.55
C GLY A 75 -3.63 28.30 27.24
N ALA A 76 -2.62 27.89 26.49
CA ALA A 76 -1.21 27.84 26.89
C ALA A 76 -0.35 28.67 25.89
N ALA A 77 0.97 28.70 26.08
CA ALA A 77 1.92 29.47 25.26
C ALA A 77 1.59 30.96 24.95
N GLY A 78 0.69 31.58 25.72
CA GLY A 78 0.23 32.96 25.49
C GLY A 78 -1.14 33.07 24.83
N THR A 79 -1.71 31.96 24.34
CA THR A 79 -3.09 31.84 23.88
C THR A 79 -4.07 32.19 25.00
N LYS A 80 -5.00 33.08 24.68
CA LYS A 80 -6.11 33.47 25.55
C LYS A 80 -7.40 32.84 25.05
N VAL A 81 -8.35 32.70 25.96
CA VAL A 81 -9.72 32.29 25.64
C VAL A 81 -10.66 33.38 26.11
N ASN A 82 -11.43 33.94 25.18
CA ASN A 82 -12.30 35.10 25.41
C ASN A 82 -11.54 36.26 26.07
N SER A 83 -10.32 36.53 25.59
CA SER A 83 -9.38 37.53 26.09
C SER A 83 -8.91 37.31 27.53
N GLN A 84 -9.10 36.11 28.08
CA GLN A 84 -8.66 35.72 29.42
C GLN A 84 -7.58 34.63 29.34
N SER A 85 -6.56 34.75 30.19
CA SER A 85 -5.48 33.75 30.29
C SER A 85 -5.78 32.64 31.30
N THR A 86 -6.91 32.72 32.01
CA THR A 86 -7.34 31.69 32.97
C THR A 86 -8.30 30.73 32.26
N PRO A 87 -8.32 29.43 32.65
CA PRO A 87 -9.26 28.46 32.09
C PRO A 87 -10.71 28.96 32.11
N GLN A 88 -11.43 28.69 31.01
CA GLN A 88 -12.83 29.09 30.84
C GLN A 88 -13.73 27.85 30.90
N ASN A 89 -14.84 27.96 31.64
CA ASN A 89 -15.78 26.86 31.84
C ASN A 89 -17.06 27.10 31.05
N PHE A 90 -17.50 26.08 30.32
CA PHE A 90 -18.68 26.08 29.48
C PHE A 90 -19.64 24.98 29.94
N SER A 91 -20.83 25.38 30.36
CA SER A 91 -21.91 24.45 30.75
C SER A 91 -23.02 24.47 29.71
N GLY A 92 -23.84 23.41 29.69
CA GLY A 92 -24.93 23.28 28.72
C GLY A 92 -24.46 22.88 27.32
N VAL A 93 -23.28 22.26 27.21
CA VAL A 93 -22.81 21.62 25.98
C VAL A 93 -23.48 20.25 25.92
N THR A 94 -24.52 20.13 25.10
CA THR A 94 -25.37 18.93 25.00
C THR A 94 -25.50 18.42 23.56
N ASP A 95 -24.81 19.05 22.61
CA ASP A 95 -24.86 18.75 21.18
C ASP A 95 -23.42 18.66 20.63
N ASP A 96 -23.08 19.39 19.58
CA ASP A 96 -21.77 19.33 18.93
C ASP A 96 -20.69 20.17 19.65
N VAL A 97 -19.44 19.78 19.45
CA VAL A 97 -18.26 20.62 19.68
C VAL A 97 -17.63 20.94 18.33
N VAL A 98 -17.42 22.22 18.04
CA VAL A 98 -16.83 22.70 16.78
C VAL A 98 -15.64 23.59 17.10
N ILE A 99 -14.47 23.25 16.58
CA ILE A 99 -13.20 23.92 16.81
C ILE A 99 -12.61 24.31 15.45
N ASP A 100 -12.27 25.59 15.30
CA ASP A 100 -11.64 26.19 14.12
C ASP A 100 -10.38 26.95 14.58
N LEU A 101 -9.20 26.37 14.32
CA LEU A 101 -7.90 26.92 14.72
C LEU A 101 -7.37 27.95 13.70
N ARG A 102 -7.90 27.92 12.46
CA ARG A 102 -7.62 28.80 11.32
C ARG A 102 -6.22 28.74 10.70
N ASN A 103 -5.23 29.47 11.19
CA ASN A 103 -3.88 29.49 10.61
C ASN A 103 -2.89 29.51 11.77
N GLY A 104 -1.64 29.15 11.51
CA GLY A 104 -0.60 29.04 12.52
C GLY A 104 -0.33 27.59 12.88
N ASP A 105 0.79 27.39 13.57
CA ASP A 105 1.23 26.06 13.99
C ASP A 105 0.51 25.71 15.32
N ASP A 106 -0.77 25.33 15.22
CA ASP A 106 -1.62 25.13 16.40
C ASP A 106 -1.43 23.74 17.06
N VAL A 107 -1.61 23.71 18.39
CA VAL A 107 -1.63 22.50 19.20
C VAL A 107 -2.97 22.42 19.93
N LEU A 108 -3.72 21.35 19.69
CA LEU A 108 -5.00 21.09 20.32
C LEU A 108 -5.00 19.71 20.98
N LEU A 109 -5.23 19.68 22.29
CA LEU A 109 -5.52 18.46 23.06
C LEU A 109 -6.98 18.43 23.52
N VAL A 110 -7.69 17.37 23.16
CA VAL A 110 -9.06 17.04 23.61
C VAL A 110 -8.95 15.78 24.47
N ASP A 111 -9.12 15.91 25.79
CA ASP A 111 -8.78 14.87 26.77
C ASP A 111 -9.93 14.61 27.76
N GLY A 112 -10.44 13.38 27.80
CA GLY A 112 -11.48 12.99 28.76
C GLY A 112 -12.83 13.63 28.48
N VAL A 113 -13.25 13.71 27.21
CA VAL A 113 -14.38 14.55 26.79
C VAL A 113 -15.57 13.71 26.30
N ASP A 114 -16.76 13.94 26.86
CA ASP A 114 -18.02 13.30 26.41
C ASP A 114 -18.85 14.26 25.56
N VAL A 115 -18.88 14.04 24.24
CA VAL A 115 -19.60 14.83 23.26
C VAL A 115 -20.84 14.08 22.78
N GLY A 116 -22.03 14.53 23.20
CA GLY A 116 -23.31 13.92 22.83
C GLY A 116 -23.68 14.04 21.33
N GLY A 117 -22.99 14.89 20.58
CA GLY A 117 -23.15 15.09 19.14
C GLY A 117 -21.88 14.74 18.35
N ASP A 118 -21.54 15.62 17.41
CA ASP A 118 -20.31 15.51 16.61
C ASP A 118 -19.17 16.32 17.25
N LEU A 119 -17.94 15.82 17.14
CA LEU A 119 -16.73 16.60 17.35
C LEU A 119 -16.12 16.95 16.00
N ARG A 120 -16.04 18.25 15.68
CA ARG A 120 -15.47 18.76 14.43
C ARG A 120 -14.29 19.68 14.74
N ILE A 121 -13.12 19.34 14.21
CA ILE A 121 -11.88 20.08 14.36
C ILE A 121 -11.37 20.44 12.96
N ASP A 122 -11.18 21.73 12.73
CA ASP A 122 -10.47 22.28 11.58
C ASP A 122 -9.20 22.97 12.11
N GLY A 123 -8.05 22.33 11.90
CA GLY A 123 -6.74 22.91 12.20
C GLY A 123 -6.41 24.08 11.28
N GLY A 124 -7.08 24.19 10.12
CA GLY A 124 -6.77 25.24 9.17
C GLY A 124 -5.35 25.08 8.60
N ARG A 125 -4.66 26.15 8.20
CA ARG A 125 -3.36 26.07 7.52
C ARG A 125 -2.21 25.82 8.49
N ASP A 126 -1.03 25.52 7.93
CA ASP A 126 0.24 25.38 8.66
C ASP A 126 0.27 24.11 9.56
N ALA A 127 1.30 23.94 10.38
CA ALA A 127 1.59 22.67 11.07
C ALA A 127 0.72 22.46 12.31
N ASN A 128 -0.35 21.66 12.19
CA ASN A 128 -1.24 21.42 13.32
C ASN A 128 -0.94 20.10 14.03
N ARG A 129 -0.95 20.13 15.36
CA ARG A 129 -0.93 18.96 16.22
C ARG A 129 -2.27 18.81 16.94
N ILE A 130 -3.09 17.87 16.49
CA ILE A 130 -4.42 17.60 17.03
C ILE A 130 -4.40 16.23 17.71
N GLU A 131 -4.71 16.20 19.00
CA GLU A 131 -4.83 14.98 19.79
C GLU A 131 -6.21 14.87 20.42
N VAL A 132 -6.86 13.72 20.24
CA VAL A 132 -8.12 13.35 20.91
C VAL A 132 -7.84 12.07 21.71
N ARG A 133 -8.01 12.11 23.03
CA ARG A 133 -7.82 10.91 23.85
C ARG A 133 -8.82 10.73 24.96
N ASP A 134 -8.99 9.48 25.36
CA ASP A 134 -9.79 9.06 26.52
C ASP A 134 -11.23 9.64 26.48
N SER A 135 -11.79 9.77 25.28
CA SER A 135 -13.02 10.54 25.01
C SER A 135 -14.16 9.66 24.49
N THR A 136 -15.38 10.18 24.51
CA THR A 136 -16.57 9.54 23.93
C THR A 136 -17.28 10.53 23.03
N ILE A 137 -17.43 10.18 21.75
CA ILE A 137 -18.09 10.97 20.73
C ILE A 137 -19.29 10.18 20.22
N ALA A 138 -20.50 10.62 20.55
CA ALA A 138 -21.70 9.81 20.31
C ALA A 138 -21.99 9.55 18.82
N LYS A 139 -21.50 10.42 17.93
CA LYS A 139 -21.76 10.36 16.48
C LYS A 139 -20.46 10.42 15.68
N LEU A 140 -20.17 11.54 15.03
CA LEU A 140 -19.07 11.68 14.10
C LEU A 140 -17.89 12.40 14.76
N LEU A 141 -16.69 11.82 14.63
CA LEU A 141 -15.43 12.54 14.82
C LEU A 141 -14.90 12.97 13.45
N ARG A 142 -14.71 14.28 13.27
CA ARG A 142 -14.05 14.85 12.10
C ARG A 142 -12.88 15.71 12.54
N ALA A 143 -11.68 15.36 12.09
CA ALA A 143 -10.47 16.15 12.28
C ALA A 143 -9.80 16.40 10.93
N GLY A 144 -9.22 17.57 10.74
CA GLY A 144 -8.43 17.83 9.56
C GLY A 144 -7.76 19.18 9.60
N ALA A 145 -6.83 19.37 8.68
CA ALA A 145 -6.11 20.61 8.49
C ALA A 145 -5.92 20.83 6.98
N GLN A 146 -5.68 22.08 6.60
CA GLN A 146 -5.36 22.56 5.26
C GLN A 146 -3.84 22.44 5.00
N ASP A 147 -3.39 23.04 3.91
CA ASP A 147 -2.01 22.90 3.44
C ASP A 147 -1.00 23.39 4.51
N ALA A 148 0.09 22.64 4.69
CA ALA A 148 1.19 23.00 5.59
C ALA A 148 2.50 23.19 4.82
N THR A 149 3.28 24.20 5.20
CA THR A 149 4.67 24.38 4.74
C THR A 149 5.54 24.62 5.95
N ILE A 150 6.49 23.72 6.21
CA ILE A 150 7.27 23.74 7.44
C ILE A 150 8.74 23.54 7.12
N SER A 151 9.56 24.42 7.69
CA SER A 151 11.01 24.32 7.64
C SER A 151 11.60 24.46 9.03
N GLY A 152 12.41 23.50 9.47
CA GLY A 152 12.98 23.52 10.82
C GLY A 152 14.27 22.72 10.96
N ALA A 153 14.98 22.94 12.08
CA ALA A 153 16.05 22.05 12.52
C ALA A 153 15.46 20.99 13.45
N GLY A 154 15.84 19.73 13.27
CA GLY A 154 15.27 18.59 14.01
C GLY A 154 14.13 17.90 13.27
N ASP A 155 13.30 17.16 14.00
CA ASP A 155 12.17 16.41 13.43
C ASP A 155 11.03 17.37 13.05
N VAL A 156 10.56 17.26 11.81
CA VAL A 156 9.48 18.08 11.25
C VAL A 156 8.35 17.17 10.80
N PHE A 157 7.13 17.49 11.23
CA PHE A 157 5.90 16.82 10.80
C PHE A 157 5.02 17.86 10.12
N GLY A 158 4.41 17.53 8.98
CA GLY A 158 3.33 18.30 8.36
C GLY A 158 2.13 18.45 9.29
N GLN A 159 1.11 17.62 9.09
CA GLN A 159 -0.03 17.54 10.00
C GLN A 159 0.11 16.34 10.93
N PHE A 160 -0.12 16.52 12.23
CA PHE A 160 -0.14 15.44 13.20
C PHE A 160 -1.55 15.29 13.79
N ILE A 161 -2.21 14.17 13.51
CA ILE A 161 -3.54 13.88 14.07
C ILE A 161 -3.50 12.53 14.79
N LYS A 162 -3.82 12.55 16.08
CA LYS A 162 -3.76 11.36 16.92
C LYS A 162 -5.06 11.15 17.68
N ILE A 163 -5.59 9.92 17.62
CA ILE A 163 -6.81 9.51 18.31
C ILE A 163 -6.52 8.27 19.15
N GLU A 164 -6.63 8.37 20.48
CA GLU A 164 -6.34 7.27 21.40
C GLU A 164 -7.48 6.98 22.36
N ASN A 165 -7.73 5.70 22.66
CA ASN A 165 -8.69 5.25 23.67
C ASN A 165 -10.05 5.98 23.57
N THR A 166 -10.50 6.27 22.35
CA THR A 166 -11.70 7.06 22.10
C THR A 166 -12.79 6.16 21.55
N ASP A 167 -13.99 6.26 22.11
CA ASP A 167 -15.21 5.63 21.59
C ASP A 167 -15.95 6.62 20.69
N VAL A 168 -16.16 6.26 19.43
CA VAL A 168 -16.88 7.04 18.43
C VAL A 168 -18.06 6.21 17.94
N GLY A 169 -19.28 6.60 18.33
CA GLY A 169 -20.49 5.82 18.01
C GLY A 169 -20.82 5.75 16.51
N GLY A 170 -20.28 6.66 15.70
CA GLY A 170 -20.43 6.71 14.24
C GLY A 170 -19.08 6.63 13.51
N ASP A 171 -18.92 7.45 12.46
CA ASP A 171 -17.70 7.44 11.65
C ASP A 171 -16.57 8.24 12.29
N VAL A 172 -15.33 7.89 11.92
CA VAL A 172 -14.15 8.77 12.05
C VAL A 172 -13.73 9.22 10.67
N ARG A 173 -13.57 10.54 10.48
CA ARG A 173 -13.14 11.13 9.20
C ARG A 173 -11.98 12.07 9.43
N ILE A 174 -10.81 11.67 8.95
CA ILE A 174 -9.59 12.46 8.99
C ILE A 174 -9.26 12.93 7.58
N ARG A 175 -8.98 14.21 7.43
CA ARG A 175 -8.44 14.76 6.19
C ARG A 175 -7.23 15.63 6.50
N THR A 176 -6.07 15.20 6.03
CA THR A 176 -4.92 16.09 5.90
C THR A 176 -4.89 16.61 4.47
N HIS A 177 -4.37 17.81 4.28
CA HIS A 177 -4.15 18.42 2.98
C HIS A 177 -2.68 18.29 2.60
N ASP A 178 -2.25 19.02 1.58
CA ASP A 178 -0.88 18.94 1.08
C ASP A 178 0.10 19.43 2.15
N SER A 179 1.25 18.79 2.25
CA SER A 179 2.28 19.12 3.24
C SER A 179 3.64 19.18 2.59
N GLU A 180 4.39 20.24 2.87
CA GLU A 180 5.82 20.34 2.53
C GLU A 180 6.60 20.42 3.85
N ALA A 181 7.25 19.32 4.23
CA ALA A 181 8.07 19.20 5.42
C ALA A 181 9.56 19.15 5.04
N SER A 182 10.32 20.16 5.47
CA SER A 182 11.77 20.24 5.22
C SER A 182 12.53 20.32 6.53
N SER A 183 13.43 19.35 6.78
CA SER A 183 14.30 19.33 7.96
C SER A 183 15.79 19.49 7.59
N THR A 184 16.47 20.45 8.22
CA THR A 184 17.94 20.54 8.16
C THR A 184 18.52 19.85 9.39
N GLY A 185 18.66 18.52 9.34
CA GLY A 185 19.32 17.73 10.40
C GLY A 185 18.42 16.89 11.32
N GLY A 186 17.19 16.56 10.90
CA GLY A 186 16.34 15.58 11.58
C GLY A 186 15.43 14.85 10.59
N ASN A 187 14.44 14.11 11.09
CA ASN A 187 13.48 13.42 10.23
C ASN A 187 12.45 14.41 9.68
N SER A 188 11.92 14.14 8.50
CA SER A 188 10.78 14.86 7.95
C SER A 188 9.68 13.87 7.61
N THR A 189 8.49 14.08 8.15
CA THR A 189 7.28 13.34 7.79
C THR A 189 6.30 14.34 7.22
N GLY A 190 5.64 14.02 6.11
CA GLY A 190 4.52 14.81 5.61
C GLY A 190 3.36 14.76 6.61
N ASN A 191 2.26 14.10 6.28
CA ASN A 191 1.16 13.98 7.23
C ASN A 191 1.29 12.70 8.06
N TYR A 192 1.06 12.79 9.37
CA TYR A 192 1.09 11.65 10.29
C TYR A 192 -0.23 11.49 11.05
N VAL A 193 -0.85 10.32 10.88
CA VAL A 193 -2.12 9.97 11.50
C VAL A 193 -1.97 8.72 12.35
N VAL A 194 -2.37 8.78 13.62
CA VAL A 194 -2.26 7.66 14.57
C VAL A 194 -3.61 7.35 15.22
N LEU A 195 -4.01 6.08 15.21
CA LEU A 195 -5.18 5.56 15.92
C LEU A 195 -4.78 4.40 16.83
N ALA A 196 -4.94 4.56 18.15
CA ALA A 196 -4.63 3.51 19.12
C ALA A 196 -5.77 3.19 20.10
N GLY A 197 -6.17 1.92 20.23
CA GLY A 197 -7.11 1.46 21.27
C GLY A 197 -8.53 2.03 21.18
N ASN A 198 -8.99 2.38 19.98
CA ASN A 198 -10.29 3.03 19.77
C ASN A 198 -11.44 2.05 19.51
N GLN A 199 -12.67 2.49 19.79
CA GLN A 199 -13.89 1.86 19.31
C GLN A 199 -14.56 2.79 18.32
N VAL A 200 -14.76 2.35 17.08
CA VAL A 200 -15.45 3.12 16.03
C VAL A 200 -16.65 2.32 15.58
N GLY A 201 -17.85 2.76 15.97
CA GLY A 201 -19.11 2.08 15.62
C GLY A 201 -19.43 2.11 14.13
N GLY A 202 -18.94 3.12 13.41
CA GLY A 202 -19.07 3.30 11.96
C GLY A 202 -17.80 2.98 11.18
N SER A 203 -17.55 3.73 10.11
CA SER A 203 -16.38 3.54 9.24
C SER A 203 -15.25 4.54 9.55
N LEU A 204 -14.02 4.14 9.24
CA LEU A 204 -12.83 4.97 9.32
C LEU A 204 -12.42 5.44 7.92
N PHE A 205 -12.35 6.75 7.73
CA PHE A 205 -11.88 7.37 6.49
C PHE A 205 -10.69 8.27 6.78
N ILE A 206 -9.54 8.00 6.17
CA ILE A 206 -8.34 8.83 6.24
C ILE A 206 -7.96 9.23 4.82
N MET A 207 -7.94 10.53 4.56
CA MET A 207 -7.53 11.09 3.28
C MET A 207 -6.34 11.99 3.52
N HIS A 208 -5.18 11.61 3.00
CA HIS A 208 -4.03 12.48 2.96
C HIS A 208 -4.00 13.31 1.68
N GLY A 209 -3.49 14.53 1.78
CA GLY A 209 -3.01 15.29 0.62
C GLY A 209 -1.61 14.85 0.23
N ASP A 210 -1.01 15.60 -0.69
CA ASP A 210 0.34 15.33 -1.15
C ASP A 210 1.37 15.63 -0.05
N ALA A 211 2.52 14.96 -0.07
CA ALA A 211 3.59 15.14 0.90
C ALA A 211 4.92 15.28 0.19
N ILE A 212 5.61 16.39 0.42
CA ILE A 212 7.02 16.55 0.08
C ILE A 212 7.80 16.57 1.39
N SER A 213 8.73 15.64 1.52
CA SER A 213 9.59 15.49 2.68
C SER A 213 11.04 15.58 2.23
N THR A 214 11.81 16.47 2.83
CA THR A 214 13.25 16.61 2.54
C THR A 214 14.06 16.61 3.83
N SER A 215 15.09 15.77 3.93
CA SER A 215 15.98 15.68 5.09
C SER A 215 17.46 15.71 4.67
N ASP A 216 18.27 16.51 5.36
CA ASP A 216 19.73 16.57 5.10
C ASP A 216 20.56 15.52 5.88
N ALA A 217 19.94 14.79 6.81
CA ALA A 217 20.64 13.81 7.66
C ALA A 217 19.70 12.78 8.36
N GLY A 218 18.50 12.51 7.81
CA GLY A 218 17.50 11.71 8.53
C GLY A 218 16.47 11.02 7.64
N THR A 219 15.44 10.45 8.27
CA THR A 219 14.34 9.74 7.60
C THR A 219 13.39 10.72 6.95
N SER A 220 13.00 10.47 5.71
CA SER A 220 12.02 11.25 4.96
C SER A 220 10.84 10.35 4.62
N ILE A 221 9.68 10.59 5.24
CA ILE A 221 8.44 9.85 5.00
C ILE A 221 7.44 10.78 4.32
N GLY A 222 6.73 10.26 3.31
CA GLY A 222 5.59 10.94 2.69
C GLY A 222 4.43 11.13 3.66
N ASN A 223 3.32 10.42 3.45
CA ASN A 223 2.27 10.33 4.46
C ASN A 223 2.38 9.03 5.24
N ASP A 224 2.05 9.07 6.52
CA ASP A 224 2.12 7.92 7.42
C ASP A 224 0.80 7.76 8.19
N THR A 225 0.19 6.59 8.08
CA THR A 225 -0.99 6.18 8.85
C THR A 225 -0.64 4.96 9.68
N LEU A 226 -0.83 5.06 11.00
CA LEU A 226 -0.67 3.97 11.95
C LEU A 226 -2.00 3.69 12.66
N ILE A 227 -2.55 2.50 12.47
CA ILE A 227 -3.76 2.00 13.14
C ILE A 227 -3.37 0.78 13.96
N HIS A 228 -3.23 0.96 15.28
CA HIS A 228 -2.63 -0.06 16.14
C HIS A 228 -3.27 -0.22 17.52
N GLY A 229 -2.82 -1.21 18.31
CA GLY A 229 -3.15 -1.27 19.73
C GLY A 229 -4.61 -1.64 20.04
N GLY A 230 -5.19 -2.59 19.29
CA GLY A 230 -6.45 -3.21 19.64
C GLY A 230 -7.71 -2.47 19.23
N ASN A 231 -7.68 -1.63 18.17
CA ASN A 231 -8.89 -0.94 17.71
C ASN A 231 -10.00 -1.94 17.34
N SER A 232 -11.26 -1.49 17.46
CA SER A 232 -12.46 -2.18 16.96
C SER A 232 -13.22 -1.22 16.04
N ILE A 233 -13.28 -1.53 14.75
CA ILE A 233 -13.93 -0.69 13.73
C ILE A 233 -15.10 -1.48 13.16
N GLY A 234 -16.33 -1.03 13.43
CA GLY A 234 -17.56 -1.74 13.05
C GLY A 234 -17.89 -1.66 11.56
N GLY A 235 -17.33 -0.68 10.84
CA GLY A 235 -17.54 -0.46 9.41
C GLY A 235 -16.29 -0.71 8.57
N LYS A 236 -16.17 0.04 7.48
CA LYS A 236 -15.07 -0.06 6.52
C LYS A 236 -13.88 0.79 6.95
N ILE A 237 -12.68 0.43 6.50
CA ILE A 237 -11.51 1.29 6.53
C ILE A 237 -11.22 1.74 5.11
N HIS A 238 -11.13 3.05 4.88
CA HIS A 238 -10.67 3.60 3.61
C HIS A 238 -9.53 4.57 3.87
N LEU A 239 -8.34 4.18 3.42
CA LEU A 239 -7.12 4.99 3.43
C LEU A 239 -6.83 5.47 2.01
N HIS A 240 -6.56 6.76 1.88
CA HIS A 240 -6.08 7.35 0.64
C HIS A 240 -4.79 8.13 0.93
N GLY A 241 -3.66 7.64 0.44
CA GLY A 241 -2.39 8.37 0.46
C GLY A 241 -2.34 9.31 -0.74
N GLY A 242 -2.01 10.59 -0.54
CA GLY A 242 -1.71 11.51 -1.65
C GLY A 242 -0.40 11.13 -2.36
N GLU A 243 0.12 11.98 -3.24
CA GLU A 243 1.46 11.79 -3.80
C GLU A 243 2.53 12.04 -2.72
N ALA A 244 3.61 11.26 -2.72
CA ALA A 244 4.69 11.37 -1.76
C ALA A 244 6.03 11.55 -2.48
N TRP A 245 6.79 12.57 -2.09
CA TRP A 245 8.15 12.81 -2.57
C TRP A 245 9.09 12.94 -1.37
N ALA A 246 9.97 11.97 -1.19
CA ALA A 246 10.89 11.92 -0.07
C ALA A 246 12.34 12.01 -0.58
N THR A 247 13.12 12.98 -0.12
CA THR A 247 14.55 13.09 -0.46
C THR A 247 15.40 13.18 0.79
N GLY A 248 16.35 12.27 0.94
CA GLY A 248 17.31 12.30 2.04
C GLY A 248 18.76 12.32 1.56
N ASN A 249 19.61 13.05 2.27
CA ASN A 249 21.07 12.98 2.14
C ASN A 249 21.66 12.66 3.53
N GLY A 250 22.77 11.92 3.61
CA GLY A 250 23.43 11.62 4.89
C GLY A 250 23.90 10.17 5.01
N ASP A 251 24.65 9.85 6.07
CA ASP A 251 25.23 8.50 6.22
C ASP A 251 24.17 7.40 6.38
N PHE A 252 23.03 7.73 7.01
CA PHE A 252 21.87 6.86 7.17
C PHE A 252 20.61 7.57 6.65
N VAL A 253 20.08 7.14 5.51
CA VAL A 253 18.91 7.77 4.87
C VAL A 253 17.85 6.71 4.62
N GLU A 254 16.69 6.85 5.25
CA GLU A 254 15.49 6.10 4.87
C GLU A 254 14.49 7.08 4.24
N SER A 255 14.10 6.80 3.00
CA SER A 255 13.15 7.60 2.23
C SER A 255 12.00 6.70 1.81
N THR A 256 10.81 6.96 2.35
CA THR A 256 9.63 6.12 2.12
C THR A 256 8.50 6.98 1.58
N GLY A 257 7.75 6.44 0.61
CA GLY A 257 6.53 7.06 0.09
C GLY A 257 5.41 7.14 1.13
N ASN A 258 4.19 6.79 0.73
CA ASN A 258 3.11 6.61 1.71
C ASN A 258 3.32 5.32 2.51
N ARG A 259 3.21 5.39 3.83
CA ARG A 259 3.24 4.23 4.72
C ARG A 259 1.88 4.06 5.40
N ASN A 260 1.31 2.87 5.30
CA ASN A 260 0.07 2.52 6.01
C ASN A 260 0.32 1.23 6.80
N LEU A 261 0.23 1.31 8.12
CA LEU A 261 0.41 0.19 9.03
C LEU A 261 -0.88 -0.04 9.82
N ILE A 262 -1.49 -1.22 9.65
CA ILE A 262 -2.69 -1.66 10.35
C ILE A 262 -2.32 -2.90 11.16
N GLU A 263 -2.01 -2.73 12.45
CA GLU A 263 -1.44 -3.80 13.27
C GLU A 263 -2.19 -4.09 14.57
N GLY A 264 -2.29 -5.36 14.96
CA GLY A 264 -2.76 -5.74 16.29
C GLY A 264 -4.18 -5.26 16.63
N ASN A 265 -5.08 -5.17 15.65
CA ASN A 265 -6.46 -4.73 15.87
C ASN A 265 -7.37 -5.91 16.22
N THR A 266 -8.37 -5.64 17.06
CA THR A 266 -9.25 -6.69 17.59
C THR A 266 -10.32 -7.10 16.58
N LEU A 267 -10.89 -6.14 15.84
CA LEU A 267 -11.95 -6.40 14.89
C LEU A 267 -12.03 -5.30 13.84
N ILE A 268 -12.10 -5.68 12.56
CA ILE A 268 -12.44 -4.80 11.45
C ILE A 268 -13.67 -5.40 10.77
N GLY A 269 -14.85 -4.85 11.06
CA GLY A 269 -16.15 -5.40 10.66
C GLY A 269 -16.54 -5.20 9.19
N GLY A 270 -15.61 -4.80 8.32
CA GLY A 270 -15.91 -4.53 6.93
C GLY A 270 -14.67 -4.41 6.05
N LYS A 271 -14.89 -4.02 4.80
CA LYS A 271 -13.86 -3.88 3.77
C LYS A 271 -12.73 -2.91 4.19
N ILE A 272 -11.49 -3.31 3.93
CA ILE A 272 -10.31 -2.44 3.94
C ILE A 272 -10.00 -2.04 2.50
N ARG A 273 -9.92 -0.73 2.23
CA ARG A 273 -9.44 -0.20 0.95
C ARG A 273 -8.29 0.77 1.21
N ILE A 274 -7.16 0.53 0.56
CA ILE A 274 -5.97 1.37 0.64
C ILE A 274 -5.61 1.80 -0.78
N ASP A 275 -5.71 3.10 -1.04
CA ASP A 275 -5.36 3.72 -2.31
C ASP A 275 -4.11 4.59 -2.10
N ASN A 276 -2.93 4.07 -2.42
CA ASN A 276 -1.68 4.82 -2.31
C ASN A 276 -1.41 5.61 -3.59
N GLY A 277 -1.25 6.93 -3.45
CA GLY A 277 -0.76 7.81 -4.50
C GLY A 277 0.69 7.51 -4.87
N LYS A 278 1.19 8.23 -5.88
CA LYS A 278 2.54 8.01 -6.42
C LYS A 278 3.61 8.29 -5.37
N ALA A 279 4.66 7.49 -5.36
CA ALA A 279 5.78 7.63 -4.43
C ALA A 279 7.11 7.80 -5.17
N VAL A 280 7.88 8.81 -4.80
CA VAL A 280 9.27 8.97 -5.25
C VAL A 280 10.16 9.13 -4.03
N SER A 281 11.09 8.20 -3.84
CA SER A 281 12.07 8.22 -2.77
C SER A 281 13.49 8.28 -3.36
N ILE A 282 14.28 9.24 -2.88
CA ILE A 282 15.68 9.43 -3.30
C ILE A 282 16.55 9.50 -2.05
N GLY A 283 17.55 8.62 -1.95
CA GLY A 283 18.51 8.60 -0.86
C GLY A 283 19.95 8.63 -1.36
N THR A 284 20.81 9.41 -0.71
CA THR A 284 22.28 9.35 -0.94
C THR A 284 23.00 9.20 0.40
N GLY A 285 23.81 8.16 0.58
CA GLY A 285 24.40 7.85 1.88
C GLY A 285 25.38 6.67 1.93
N HIS A 286 25.83 6.28 3.13
CA HIS A 286 26.58 5.02 3.32
C HIS A 286 25.60 3.85 3.35
N GLU A 287 24.55 4.00 4.16
CA GLU A 287 23.38 3.12 4.30
C GLU A 287 22.15 3.91 3.87
N ALA A 288 21.62 3.63 2.69
CA ALA A 288 20.45 4.35 2.20
C ALA A 288 19.36 3.39 1.69
N ASN A 289 18.13 3.70 2.04
CA ASN A 289 16.94 2.93 1.70
C ASN A 289 15.91 3.85 1.05
N ALA A 290 15.45 3.51 -0.15
CA ALA A 290 14.38 4.24 -0.83
C ALA A 290 13.25 3.28 -1.16
N ASN A 291 12.16 3.34 -0.40
CA ASN A 291 10.98 2.53 -0.59
C ASN A 291 9.89 3.37 -1.28
N GLY A 292 9.11 2.73 -2.14
CA GLY A 292 7.88 3.29 -2.66
C GLY A 292 6.79 3.41 -1.60
N SER A 293 5.56 3.10 -1.97
CA SER A 293 4.49 2.97 -0.99
C SER A 293 4.57 1.65 -0.24
N VAL A 294 4.43 1.73 1.08
CA VAL A 294 4.50 0.60 2.01
C VAL A 294 3.12 0.42 2.63
N THR A 295 2.54 -0.76 2.48
CA THR A 295 1.29 -1.15 3.13
C THR A 295 1.50 -2.43 3.91
N SER A 296 1.14 -2.41 5.19
CA SER A 296 1.33 -3.55 6.09
C SER A 296 0.07 -3.77 6.93
N ILE A 297 -0.50 -4.97 6.88
CA ILE A 297 -1.70 -5.39 7.62
C ILE A 297 -1.32 -6.63 8.44
N VAL A 298 -1.06 -6.45 9.74
CA VAL A 298 -0.37 -7.47 10.55
C VAL A 298 -1.09 -7.79 11.85
N GLY A 299 -1.22 -9.08 12.20
CA GLY A 299 -1.61 -9.45 13.56
C GLY A 299 -3.02 -9.05 13.95
N ASN A 300 -3.95 -8.91 13.00
CA ASN A 300 -5.34 -8.55 13.29
C ASN A 300 -6.17 -9.80 13.60
N THR A 301 -6.99 -9.74 14.65
CA THR A 301 -7.77 -10.91 15.11
C THR A 301 -8.93 -11.26 14.17
N SER A 302 -9.50 -10.31 13.44
CA SER A 302 -10.50 -10.62 12.41
C SER A 302 -10.75 -9.44 11.49
N ILE A 303 -10.80 -9.73 10.18
CA ILE A 303 -11.23 -8.81 9.14
C ILE A 303 -12.47 -9.42 8.47
N ASP A 304 -13.65 -8.86 8.74
CA ASP A 304 -14.94 -9.32 8.22
C ASP A 304 -15.26 -8.67 6.87
N GLY A 305 -14.35 -8.82 5.91
CA GLY A 305 -14.54 -8.31 4.55
C GLY A 305 -13.30 -8.38 3.69
N GLU A 306 -13.45 -7.83 2.49
CA GLU A 306 -12.41 -7.76 1.45
C GLU A 306 -11.28 -6.79 1.84
N ILE A 307 -10.06 -7.10 1.43
CA ILE A 307 -8.89 -6.22 1.46
C ILE A 307 -8.58 -5.84 0.01
N THR A 308 -8.64 -4.56 -0.32
CA THR A 308 -8.16 -4.04 -1.61
C THR A 308 -7.02 -3.06 -1.40
N ILE A 309 -5.87 -3.35 -1.98
CA ILE A 309 -4.69 -2.48 -1.96
C ILE A 309 -4.39 -2.07 -3.39
N GLN A 310 -4.40 -0.77 -3.66
CA GLN A 310 -4.03 -0.20 -4.95
C GLN A 310 -2.86 0.75 -4.75
N ASN A 311 -1.69 0.33 -5.21
CA ASN A 311 -0.48 1.15 -5.17
C ASN A 311 -0.19 1.73 -6.56
N ALA A 312 -0.16 3.05 -6.64
CA ALA A 312 0.27 3.75 -7.85
C ALA A 312 1.77 3.57 -8.12
N GLU A 313 2.27 4.29 -9.13
CA GLU A 313 3.69 4.29 -9.48
C GLU A 313 4.62 4.68 -8.30
N ALA A 314 5.60 3.82 -8.03
CA ALA A 314 6.63 3.99 -7.01
C ALA A 314 8.04 3.96 -7.63
N ARG A 315 8.90 4.88 -7.21
CA ARG A 315 10.30 4.95 -7.64
C ARG A 315 11.23 5.19 -6.46
N GLY A 316 11.99 4.16 -6.09
CA GLY A 316 13.12 4.27 -5.16
C GLY A 316 14.43 4.43 -5.93
N THR A 317 15.25 5.41 -5.57
CA THR A 317 16.62 5.56 -6.10
C THR A 317 17.59 5.83 -4.98
N VAL A 318 18.58 4.97 -4.82
CA VAL A 318 19.63 5.10 -3.82
C VAL A 318 21.02 5.04 -4.42
N GLU A 319 21.90 5.91 -3.92
CA GLU A 319 23.35 5.80 -4.09
C GLU A 319 24.03 5.68 -2.71
N GLY A 320 24.76 4.59 -2.46
CA GLY A 320 25.47 4.32 -1.22
C GLY A 320 26.14 2.96 -1.17
N SER A 321 27.13 2.76 -0.32
CA SER A 321 27.84 1.47 -0.24
C SER A 321 26.96 0.31 0.20
N GLU A 322 25.91 0.59 0.99
CA GLU A 322 24.81 -0.31 1.35
C GLU A 322 23.50 0.36 0.92
N ALA A 323 23.03 0.04 -0.29
CA ALA A 323 21.87 0.71 -0.89
C ALA A 323 20.72 -0.28 -1.12
N ALA A 324 19.55 0.01 -0.56
CA ALA A 324 18.31 -0.72 -0.80
C ALA A 324 17.29 0.18 -1.52
N ALA A 325 16.67 -0.29 -2.60
CA ALA A 325 15.61 0.45 -3.26
C ALA A 325 14.47 -0.48 -3.64
N THR A 326 13.28 -0.22 -3.10
CA THR A 326 12.08 -1.02 -3.35
C THR A 326 11.05 -0.17 -4.07
N GLY A 327 10.32 -0.72 -5.03
CA GLY A 327 9.09 -0.14 -5.54
C GLY A 327 7.97 -0.20 -4.50
N ASN A 328 6.80 -0.71 -4.86
CA ASN A 328 5.71 -0.88 -3.89
C ASN A 328 5.97 -2.10 -3.01
N PHE A 329 5.67 -1.98 -1.71
CA PHE A 329 5.80 -3.05 -0.74
C PHE A 329 4.46 -3.30 -0.06
N VAL A 330 3.94 -4.53 -0.16
CA VAL A 330 2.70 -4.96 0.48
C VAL A 330 2.98 -6.17 1.34
N LEU A 331 2.57 -6.10 2.61
CA LEU A 331 2.66 -7.18 3.57
C LEU A 331 1.28 -7.42 4.22
N VAL A 332 0.78 -8.64 4.14
CA VAL A 332 -0.45 -9.10 4.81
C VAL A 332 -0.03 -10.32 5.63
N TYR A 333 0.11 -10.16 6.95
CA TYR A 333 0.85 -11.11 7.80
C TYR A 333 0.14 -11.45 9.11
N ASP A 334 0.08 -12.71 9.52
CA ASP A 334 -0.42 -13.16 10.84
C ASP A 334 -1.83 -12.65 11.22
N ASN A 335 -2.77 -12.55 10.29
CA ASN A 335 -4.16 -12.26 10.59
C ASN A 335 -4.93 -13.56 10.92
N ASP A 336 -5.68 -13.59 12.01
CA ASP A 336 -6.34 -14.83 12.49
C ASP A 336 -7.50 -15.28 11.56
N ALA A 337 -8.15 -14.34 10.87
CA ALA A 337 -9.19 -14.63 9.88
C ALA A 337 -9.47 -13.42 8.96
N ILE A 338 -9.62 -13.69 7.66
CA ILE A 338 -10.04 -12.73 6.63
C ILE A 338 -11.27 -13.30 5.92
N ASN A 339 -12.45 -12.72 6.15
CA ASN A 339 -13.71 -13.17 5.54
C ASN A 339 -14.02 -12.42 4.23
N GLY A 340 -13.11 -12.50 3.26
CA GLY A 340 -13.30 -11.93 1.94
C GLY A 340 -12.05 -12.02 1.07
N ASP A 341 -12.14 -11.45 -0.12
CA ASP A 341 -11.04 -11.45 -1.09
C ASP A 341 -9.87 -10.56 -0.60
N ILE A 342 -8.65 -10.90 -1.03
CA ILE A 342 -7.46 -10.05 -0.94
C ILE A 342 -7.06 -9.69 -2.37
N ASP A 343 -7.29 -8.45 -2.77
CA ASP A 343 -6.88 -7.93 -4.07
C ASP A 343 -5.74 -6.91 -3.91
N VAL A 344 -4.57 -7.23 -4.46
CA VAL A 344 -3.40 -6.35 -4.51
C VAL A 344 -3.11 -5.96 -5.94
N PHE A 345 -3.15 -4.66 -6.23
CA PHE A 345 -2.81 -4.08 -7.53
C PHE A 345 -1.63 -3.13 -7.37
N ASN A 346 -0.45 -3.54 -7.83
CA ASN A 346 0.71 -2.67 -7.92
C ASN A 346 0.90 -2.24 -9.38
N GLU A 347 0.91 -0.94 -9.64
CA GLU A 347 1.17 -0.41 -10.98
C GLU A 347 2.67 -0.56 -11.34
N ASP A 348 3.43 0.54 -11.33
CA ASP A 348 4.83 0.56 -11.74
C ASP A 348 5.74 0.72 -10.50
N GLY A 349 6.48 -0.32 -10.13
CA GLY A 349 7.49 -0.29 -9.06
C GLY A 349 8.90 -0.27 -9.64
N ARG A 350 9.70 0.74 -9.30
CA ARG A 350 11.09 0.83 -9.76
C ARG A 350 12.07 1.06 -8.60
N GLY A 351 12.90 0.06 -8.32
CA GLY A 351 14.06 0.17 -7.45
C GLY A 351 15.35 0.41 -8.24
N VAL A 352 16.14 1.41 -7.87
CA VAL A 352 17.49 1.62 -8.41
C VAL A 352 18.47 1.79 -7.26
N ALA A 353 19.42 0.88 -7.10
CA ALA A 353 20.45 0.95 -6.07
C ALA A 353 21.85 0.96 -6.71
N VAL A 354 22.73 1.84 -6.25
CA VAL A 354 24.12 1.99 -6.74
C VAL A 354 25.07 2.04 -5.55
N GLY A 355 26.08 1.17 -5.51
CA GLY A 355 26.82 0.88 -4.26
C GLY A 355 27.83 -0.26 -4.34
N ASP A 356 28.31 -0.73 -3.18
CA ASP A 356 29.14 -1.93 -3.08
C ASP A 356 28.27 -3.16 -2.83
N GLN A 357 27.39 -3.07 -1.83
CA GLN A 357 26.31 -4.01 -1.52
C GLN A 357 24.99 -3.35 -1.86
N THR A 358 24.32 -3.84 -2.90
CA THR A 358 23.09 -3.20 -3.38
C THR A 358 21.97 -4.20 -3.54
N ARG A 359 20.78 -3.82 -3.08
CA ARG A 359 19.54 -4.56 -3.32
C ARG A 359 18.53 -3.64 -3.97
N ALA A 360 18.02 -4.04 -5.12
CA ALA A 360 16.92 -3.34 -5.78
C ALA A 360 15.78 -4.33 -6.00
N ASP A 361 14.60 -3.98 -5.52
CA ASP A 361 13.38 -4.75 -5.70
C ASP A 361 12.38 -3.89 -6.51
N GLY A 362 11.63 -4.51 -7.44
CA GLY A 362 10.51 -3.90 -8.15
C GLY A 362 9.30 -3.77 -7.24
N ASN A 363 8.16 -4.38 -7.58
CA ASN A 363 7.08 -4.55 -6.60
C ASN A 363 7.35 -5.79 -5.75
N TYR A 364 7.05 -5.71 -4.46
CA TYR A 364 7.15 -6.81 -3.51
C TYR A 364 5.82 -6.98 -2.80
N THR A 365 5.19 -8.14 -2.96
CA THR A 365 3.96 -8.51 -2.26
C THR A 365 4.20 -9.79 -1.48
N ASP A 366 3.88 -9.78 -0.19
CA ASP A 366 4.02 -10.93 0.70
C ASP A 366 2.74 -11.11 1.51
N ILE A 367 2.08 -12.24 1.30
CA ILE A 367 0.88 -12.64 2.01
C ILE A 367 1.23 -13.90 2.80
N HIS A 368 1.43 -13.74 4.10
CA HIS A 368 1.73 -14.83 5.01
C HIS A 368 0.64 -14.95 6.06
N GLU A 369 -0.24 -15.94 5.95
CA GLU A 369 -1.40 -16.01 6.84
C GLU A 369 -1.43 -17.28 7.66
N ASN A 370 -1.60 -17.08 8.97
CA ASN A 370 -1.81 -18.14 9.96
C ASN A 370 -3.30 -18.34 10.30
N GLY A 371 -4.19 -17.58 9.64
CA GLY A 371 -5.65 -17.65 9.75
C GLY A 371 -6.37 -18.01 8.45
N VAL A 372 -7.68 -18.32 8.50
CA VAL A 372 -8.46 -18.73 7.32
C VAL A 372 -8.80 -17.52 6.43
N ILE A 373 -8.62 -17.66 5.12
CA ILE A 373 -9.09 -16.70 4.11
C ILE A 373 -10.35 -17.27 3.43
N GLN A 374 -11.50 -16.59 3.56
CA GLN A 374 -12.77 -16.98 2.94
C GLN A 374 -13.06 -16.14 1.68
N GLY A 375 -12.19 -16.25 0.69
CA GLY A 375 -12.31 -15.53 -0.57
C GLY A 375 -11.10 -15.78 -1.46
N ASP A 376 -11.03 -15.04 -2.56
CA ASP A 376 -9.96 -15.17 -3.54
C ASP A 376 -8.74 -14.32 -3.14
N VAL A 377 -7.54 -14.76 -3.51
CA VAL A 377 -6.30 -13.97 -3.40
C VAL A 377 -5.85 -13.59 -4.81
N ARG A 378 -5.89 -12.30 -5.15
CA ARG A 378 -5.48 -11.79 -6.46
C ARG A 378 -4.33 -10.80 -6.31
N ILE A 379 -3.21 -11.08 -6.97
CA ILE A 379 -2.05 -10.18 -7.04
C ILE A 379 -1.83 -9.78 -8.50
N GLN A 380 -1.80 -8.48 -8.78
CA GLN A 380 -1.53 -7.95 -10.11
C GLN A 380 -0.42 -6.91 -10.04
N ASP A 381 0.78 -7.29 -10.50
CA ASP A 381 1.94 -6.42 -10.60
C ASP A 381 2.19 -6.04 -12.07
N GLN A 382 1.99 -4.76 -12.43
CA GLN A 382 2.11 -4.32 -13.82
C GLN A 382 3.57 -4.25 -14.28
N THR A 383 4.38 -3.38 -13.68
CA THR A 383 5.78 -3.23 -14.07
C THR A 383 6.70 -3.20 -12.85
N GLY A 384 7.59 -4.18 -12.72
CA GLY A 384 8.68 -4.19 -11.74
C GLY A 384 10.01 -3.99 -12.43
N ARG A 385 10.73 -2.92 -12.12
CA ARG A 385 12.10 -2.71 -12.63
C ARG A 385 13.07 -2.51 -11.49
N ALA A 386 13.95 -3.47 -11.29
CA ALA A 386 15.08 -3.35 -10.39
C ALA A 386 16.37 -3.17 -11.17
N SER A 387 17.20 -2.22 -10.71
CA SER A 387 18.56 -2.04 -11.22
C SER A 387 19.51 -1.88 -10.04
N ALA A 388 20.34 -2.89 -9.80
CA ALA A 388 21.39 -2.84 -8.79
C ALA A 388 22.77 -2.74 -9.48
N ARG A 389 23.67 -1.90 -8.96
CA ARG A 389 25.04 -1.76 -9.48
C ARG A 389 26.01 -1.78 -8.31
N GLY A 390 26.81 -2.83 -8.19
CA GLY A 390 27.80 -2.98 -7.12
C GLY A 390 28.50 -4.34 -7.11
N LEU A 391 29.60 -4.44 -6.36
CA LEU A 391 30.43 -5.64 -6.24
C LEU A 391 29.67 -6.87 -5.73
N ALA A 392 28.63 -6.68 -4.92
CA ALA A 392 27.63 -7.67 -4.57
C ALA A 392 26.26 -7.03 -4.78
N SER A 393 25.58 -7.38 -5.87
CA SER A 393 24.32 -6.75 -6.24
C SER A 393 23.22 -7.79 -6.44
N GLU A 394 22.07 -7.52 -5.83
CA GLU A 394 20.83 -8.27 -6.01
C GLU A 394 19.79 -7.34 -6.66
N ALA A 395 19.26 -7.74 -7.81
CA ALA A 395 18.18 -7.02 -8.47
C ALA A 395 17.02 -7.97 -8.78
N ASN A 396 15.93 -7.83 -8.05
CA ASN A 396 14.70 -8.60 -8.24
C ASN A 396 13.64 -7.69 -8.88
N GLY A 397 13.03 -8.08 -10.00
CA GLY A 397 11.89 -7.32 -10.54
C GLY A 397 10.66 -7.40 -9.61
N ASN A 398 9.53 -7.88 -10.11
CA ASN A 398 8.38 -8.21 -9.28
C ASN A 398 8.62 -9.51 -8.50
N ALA A 399 8.33 -9.46 -7.22
CA ALA A 399 8.37 -10.61 -6.32
C ALA A 399 7.03 -10.74 -5.59
N SER A 400 6.41 -11.91 -5.68
CA SER A 400 5.18 -12.24 -4.96
C SER A 400 5.37 -13.52 -4.16
N PHE A 401 5.01 -13.44 -2.87
CA PHE A 401 5.05 -14.55 -1.92
C PHE A 401 3.67 -14.74 -1.36
N VAL A 402 3.19 -15.97 -1.42
CA VAL A 402 1.95 -16.40 -0.80
C VAL A 402 2.30 -17.62 0.04
N ASP A 403 2.49 -17.41 1.34
CA ASP A 403 2.85 -18.43 2.34
C ASP A 403 1.69 -18.65 3.31
N LEU A 404 0.89 -19.68 3.10
CA LEU A 404 -0.39 -19.83 3.78
C LEU A 404 -0.37 -21.09 4.64
N ASN A 405 -0.25 -20.91 5.95
CA ASN A 405 -0.33 -21.99 6.93
C ASN A 405 -1.77 -22.49 7.18
N THR A 406 -2.71 -22.09 6.34
CA THR A 406 -4.15 -22.23 6.56
C THR A 406 -4.92 -22.50 5.27
N SER A 407 -6.22 -22.72 5.41
CA SER A 407 -7.11 -22.94 4.28
C SER A 407 -7.54 -21.63 3.61
N ILE A 408 -7.54 -21.61 2.28
CA ILE A 408 -8.27 -20.63 1.47
C ILE A 408 -9.53 -21.30 0.91
N ASP A 409 -10.68 -20.62 1.06
CA ASP A 409 -11.93 -21.00 0.40
C ASP A 409 -12.21 -20.12 -0.83
N GLY A 410 -11.36 -20.24 -1.85
CA GLY A 410 -11.34 -19.39 -3.05
C GLY A 410 -10.18 -19.74 -3.98
N ASP A 411 -9.98 -18.91 -5.00
CA ASP A 411 -8.92 -19.05 -6.00
C ASP A 411 -7.68 -18.21 -5.63
N ILE A 412 -6.50 -18.62 -6.09
CA ILE A 412 -5.28 -17.79 -6.07
C ILE A 412 -4.94 -17.39 -7.51
N GLU A 413 -4.83 -16.09 -7.76
CA GLU A 413 -4.54 -15.55 -9.09
C GLU A 413 -3.38 -14.55 -9.02
N ILE A 414 -2.23 -14.86 -9.64
CA ILE A 414 -1.04 -14.00 -9.63
C ILE A 414 -0.70 -13.60 -11.06
N TRP A 415 -0.63 -12.30 -11.33
CA TRP A 415 -0.24 -11.73 -12.63
C TRP A 415 0.98 -10.84 -12.49
N HIS A 416 2.08 -11.24 -13.13
CA HIS A 416 3.26 -10.41 -13.33
C HIS A 416 3.36 -10.02 -14.80
N HIS A 417 3.16 -8.75 -15.12
CA HIS A 417 3.13 -8.28 -16.51
C HIS A 417 4.54 -8.05 -17.09
N GLN A 418 5.31 -7.10 -16.55
CA GLN A 418 6.65 -6.76 -17.02
C GLN A 418 7.63 -6.68 -15.85
N SER A 419 8.58 -7.58 -15.81
CA SER A 419 9.52 -7.70 -14.72
C SER A 419 10.94 -7.65 -15.27
N GLU A 420 11.74 -6.67 -14.88
CA GLU A 420 13.13 -6.55 -15.31
C GLU A 420 14.04 -6.42 -14.08
N GLY A 421 14.84 -7.45 -13.83
CA GLY A 421 15.98 -7.40 -12.94
C GLY A 421 17.22 -7.08 -13.75
N ARG A 422 18.03 -6.12 -13.31
CA ARG A 422 19.31 -5.83 -13.93
C ARG A 422 20.39 -5.63 -12.89
N THR A 423 21.45 -6.44 -12.97
CA THR A 423 22.70 -6.19 -12.24
C THR A 423 23.83 -5.87 -13.20
N THR A 424 24.80 -5.10 -12.71
CA THR A 424 26.08 -4.92 -13.42
C THR A 424 27.20 -5.05 -12.40
N MET A 425 27.93 -6.18 -12.43
CA MET A 425 29.25 -6.50 -11.83
C MET A 425 29.35 -8.01 -11.48
N ASP A 426 30.54 -8.45 -11.07
CA ASP A 426 30.85 -9.82 -10.66
C ASP A 426 30.04 -10.24 -9.42
N ASP A 427 29.86 -11.55 -9.19
CA ASP A 427 29.16 -12.13 -8.02
C ASP A 427 27.76 -11.53 -7.77
N SER A 428 27.01 -11.26 -8.85
CA SER A 428 25.70 -10.62 -8.79
C SER A 428 24.55 -11.58 -9.12
N LEU A 429 23.40 -11.35 -8.49
CA LEU A 429 22.16 -12.10 -8.67
C LEU A 429 21.10 -11.19 -9.29
N SER A 430 20.61 -11.55 -10.48
CA SER A 430 19.48 -10.85 -11.08
C SER A 430 18.31 -11.80 -11.26
N ARG A 431 17.17 -11.46 -10.70
CA ARG A 431 15.91 -12.18 -10.91
C ARG A 431 14.95 -11.28 -11.66
N GLY A 432 14.46 -11.73 -12.81
CA GLY A 432 13.44 -11.05 -13.58
C GLY A 432 12.16 -11.00 -12.77
N SER A 433 11.47 -12.13 -12.60
CA SER A 433 10.29 -12.26 -11.75
C SER A 433 10.39 -13.45 -10.81
N TRP A 434 9.93 -13.30 -9.57
CA TRP A 434 9.90 -14.38 -8.60
C TRP A 434 8.50 -14.56 -8.02
N THR A 435 8.00 -15.78 -8.05
CA THR A 435 6.73 -16.16 -7.44
C THR A 435 6.95 -17.39 -6.58
N LEU A 436 6.59 -17.31 -5.31
CA LEU A 436 6.55 -18.46 -4.41
C LEU A 436 5.14 -18.59 -3.86
N VAL A 437 4.53 -19.74 -4.09
CA VAL A 437 3.27 -20.13 -3.45
C VAL A 437 3.55 -21.34 -2.58
N GLU A 438 3.72 -21.10 -1.29
CA GLU A 438 3.81 -22.14 -0.28
C GLU A 438 2.45 -22.20 0.42
N LEU A 439 1.71 -23.27 0.18
CA LEU A 439 0.54 -23.55 1.00
C LEU A 439 1.03 -24.58 2.04
N ASN A 440 0.52 -24.53 3.26
CA ASN A 440 0.73 -25.54 4.30
C ASN A 440 -0.63 -26.01 4.84
N GLY A 441 -1.70 -25.68 4.10
CA GLY A 441 -3.10 -25.77 4.49
C GLY A 441 -3.93 -26.53 3.44
N SER A 442 -5.12 -26.01 3.11
CA SER A 442 -5.94 -26.60 2.05
C SER A 442 -6.56 -25.52 1.20
N LEU A 443 -6.33 -25.54 -0.10
CA LEU A 443 -6.98 -24.65 -1.04
C LEU A 443 -8.20 -25.35 -1.66
N THR A 444 -9.38 -24.74 -1.63
CA THR A 444 -10.57 -25.35 -2.28
C THR A 444 -10.70 -24.99 -3.76
N GLY A 445 -10.17 -23.84 -4.18
CA GLY A 445 -10.24 -23.32 -5.54
C GLY A 445 -9.02 -23.63 -6.42
N ASP A 446 -8.92 -22.88 -7.51
CA ASP A 446 -7.86 -22.97 -8.51
C ASP A 446 -6.63 -22.11 -8.11
N VAL A 447 -5.45 -22.48 -8.61
CA VAL A 447 -4.25 -21.62 -8.62
C VAL A 447 -3.93 -21.26 -10.07
N GLU A 448 -3.86 -19.97 -10.37
CA GLU A 448 -3.50 -19.45 -11.69
C GLU A 448 -2.35 -18.45 -11.57
N ILE A 449 -1.19 -18.78 -12.14
CA ILE A 449 0.00 -17.92 -12.14
C ILE A 449 0.35 -17.56 -13.58
N HIS A 450 0.32 -16.26 -13.89
CA HIS A 450 0.68 -15.69 -15.19
C HIS A 450 1.89 -14.79 -15.06
N ILE A 451 3.02 -15.23 -15.61
CA ILE A 451 4.20 -14.39 -15.79
C ILE A 451 4.29 -14.06 -17.29
N LEU A 452 4.06 -12.79 -17.67
CA LEU A 452 4.01 -12.38 -19.07
C LEU A 452 5.41 -12.11 -19.64
N ASP A 453 6.12 -11.15 -19.08
CA ASP A 453 7.48 -10.80 -19.50
C ASP A 453 8.38 -10.70 -18.26
N ALA A 454 9.37 -11.59 -18.15
CA ALA A 454 10.36 -11.58 -17.07
C ALA A 454 11.79 -11.61 -17.64
N PHE A 455 12.57 -10.58 -17.36
CA PHE A 455 13.90 -10.37 -17.88
C PHE A 455 14.90 -10.33 -16.73
N GLY A 456 15.73 -11.35 -16.63
CA GLY A 456 16.93 -11.32 -15.81
C GLY A 456 18.10 -10.88 -16.66
N ARG A 457 18.87 -9.88 -16.24
CA ARG A 457 20.09 -9.52 -16.95
C ARG A 457 21.23 -9.23 -15.98
N THR A 458 22.26 -10.06 -16.05
CA THR A 458 23.51 -9.85 -15.35
C THR A 458 24.64 -9.53 -16.32
N THR A 459 25.55 -8.66 -15.91
CA THR A 459 26.83 -8.47 -16.60
C THR A 459 27.96 -8.54 -15.58
N GLY A 460 28.72 -9.63 -15.56
CA GLY A 460 29.85 -9.86 -14.65
C GLY A 460 30.18 -11.35 -14.53
N ASP A 461 31.39 -11.66 -14.05
CA ASP A 461 31.83 -13.04 -13.80
C ASP A 461 31.07 -13.63 -12.60
N ASN A 462 30.83 -14.95 -12.59
CA ASN A 462 30.05 -15.68 -11.56
C ASN A 462 28.66 -15.09 -11.24
N SER A 463 28.00 -14.49 -12.22
CA SER A 463 26.67 -13.93 -12.01
C SER A 463 25.57 -14.92 -12.38
N GLU A 464 24.51 -14.97 -11.58
CA GLU A 464 23.33 -15.80 -11.82
C GLU A 464 22.18 -14.92 -12.30
N SER A 465 21.63 -15.27 -13.46
CA SER A 465 20.49 -14.58 -14.05
C SER A 465 19.32 -15.54 -14.14
N PHE A 466 18.21 -15.16 -13.52
CA PHE A 466 16.94 -15.90 -13.60
C PHE A 466 15.93 -15.07 -14.37
N GLY A 467 15.28 -15.67 -15.37
CA GLY A 467 14.17 -15.03 -16.09
C GLY A 467 12.93 -14.98 -15.21
N ALA A 468 12.23 -16.10 -15.11
CA ALA A 468 11.10 -16.31 -14.21
C ALA A 468 11.39 -17.48 -13.26
N HIS A 469 11.03 -17.35 -11.99
CA HIS A 469 11.13 -18.47 -11.05
C HIS A 469 9.78 -18.62 -10.34
N THR A 470 9.16 -19.79 -10.50
CA THR A 470 7.88 -20.12 -9.86
C THR A 470 8.03 -21.40 -9.07
N GLN A 471 7.70 -21.36 -7.77
CA GLN A 471 7.65 -22.55 -6.94
C GLN A 471 6.28 -22.69 -6.30
N VAL A 472 5.75 -23.91 -6.33
CA VAL A 472 4.51 -24.28 -5.65
C VAL A 472 4.79 -25.47 -4.73
N PHE A 473 4.56 -25.28 -3.43
CA PHE A 473 4.63 -26.31 -2.40
C PHE A 473 3.26 -26.41 -1.73
N ASP A 474 2.74 -27.63 -1.45
CA ASP A 474 1.75 -27.98 -0.40
C ASP A 474 0.95 -29.26 -0.72
N GLN A 475 0.41 -29.93 0.30
CA GLN A 475 -0.32 -31.18 0.30
C GLN A 475 -1.66 -31.22 -0.44
N ALA A 476 -2.41 -30.12 -0.66
CA ALA A 476 -3.71 -30.20 -1.39
C ALA A 476 -4.23 -28.90 -2.04
N ILE A 477 -4.23 -28.86 -3.37
CA ILE A 477 -4.99 -27.94 -4.24
C ILE A 477 -6.28 -28.66 -4.67
N GLY A 478 -7.43 -28.14 -4.22
CA GLY A 478 -8.76 -28.68 -4.48
C GLY A 478 -9.28 -28.44 -5.89
N GLY A 479 -8.79 -27.38 -6.56
CA GLY A 479 -9.08 -27.04 -7.94
C GLY A 479 -7.95 -27.43 -8.91
N ARG A 480 -7.81 -26.63 -9.97
CA ARG A 480 -6.80 -26.75 -11.03
C ARG A 480 -5.54 -25.98 -10.65
N LEU A 481 -4.39 -26.43 -11.12
CA LEU A 481 -3.13 -25.68 -11.07
C LEU A 481 -2.73 -25.30 -12.50
N ASN A 482 -2.77 -24.00 -12.81
CA ASN A 482 -2.41 -23.44 -14.11
C ASN A 482 -1.19 -22.52 -13.96
N LEU A 483 -0.05 -22.96 -14.48
CA LEU A 483 1.19 -22.21 -14.52
C LEU A 483 1.48 -21.76 -15.95
N ARG A 484 1.57 -20.45 -16.17
CA ARG A 484 1.81 -19.87 -17.49
C ARG A 484 2.95 -18.86 -17.44
N ILE A 485 4.04 -19.17 -18.14
CA ILE A 485 5.19 -18.30 -18.31
C ILE A 485 5.27 -17.97 -19.81
N ASN A 486 4.98 -16.71 -20.18
CA ASN A 486 4.91 -16.32 -21.59
C ASN A 486 6.26 -15.95 -22.18
N LYS A 487 7.10 -15.27 -21.43
CA LYS A 487 8.42 -14.88 -21.89
C LYS A 487 9.32 -14.72 -20.68
N ALA A 488 10.26 -15.64 -20.53
CA ALA A 488 11.34 -15.50 -19.60
C ALA A 488 12.64 -15.46 -20.43
N GLU A 489 13.45 -14.41 -20.25
CA GLU A 489 14.76 -14.33 -20.89
C GLU A 489 15.77 -13.99 -19.80
N SER A 490 16.76 -14.85 -19.63
CA SER A 490 17.91 -14.62 -18.78
C SER A 490 19.15 -14.42 -19.65
N VAL A 491 19.90 -13.36 -19.38
CA VAL A 491 21.10 -13.03 -20.15
C VAL A 491 22.25 -12.77 -19.20
N ALA A 492 23.15 -13.74 -19.08
CA ALA A 492 24.42 -13.61 -18.37
C ALA A 492 25.58 -13.46 -19.39
N THR A 493 26.30 -12.33 -19.36
CA THR A 493 27.39 -12.05 -20.35
C THR A 493 28.82 -12.11 -19.78
N GLY A 494 29.08 -12.94 -18.76
CA GLY A 494 30.39 -13.08 -18.11
C GLY A 494 30.99 -14.49 -18.21
N VAL A 495 32.26 -14.65 -17.84
CA VAL A 495 32.90 -15.98 -17.80
C VAL A 495 32.36 -16.72 -16.57
N GLY A 496 31.65 -17.83 -16.79
CA GLY A 496 31.14 -18.68 -15.71
C GLY A 496 29.75 -18.32 -15.18
N GLY A 497 29.03 -17.37 -15.78
CA GLY A 497 27.62 -17.14 -15.45
C GLY A 497 26.71 -18.24 -16.00
N THR A 498 25.68 -18.61 -15.25
CA THR A 498 24.60 -19.47 -15.70
C THR A 498 23.37 -18.61 -15.98
N SER A 499 22.74 -18.85 -17.13
CA SER A 499 21.43 -18.33 -17.49
C SER A 499 20.45 -19.49 -17.31
N GLN A 500 19.47 -19.32 -16.42
CA GLN A 500 18.32 -20.22 -16.32
C GLN A 500 17.08 -19.39 -16.66
N ASP A 501 16.41 -19.74 -17.75
CA ASP A 501 15.31 -18.93 -18.26
C ASP A 501 14.04 -19.14 -17.42
N SER A 502 13.79 -20.38 -16.98
CA SER A 502 12.66 -20.70 -16.12
C SER A 502 12.96 -21.90 -15.23
N LEU A 503 12.72 -21.78 -13.92
CA LEU A 503 12.59 -22.93 -13.03
C LEU A 503 11.16 -22.97 -12.53
N THR A 504 10.42 -24.02 -12.92
CA THR A 504 9.10 -24.31 -12.36
C THR A 504 9.19 -25.58 -11.53
N ALA A 505 9.16 -25.43 -10.20
CA ALA A 505 9.16 -26.56 -9.29
C ALA A 505 7.77 -26.72 -8.65
N VAL A 506 7.16 -27.89 -8.83
CA VAL A 506 5.97 -28.30 -8.08
C VAL A 506 6.39 -29.47 -7.20
N SER A 507 6.33 -29.31 -5.88
CA SER A 507 6.83 -30.32 -4.95
C SER A 507 5.88 -30.63 -3.82
N GLY A 508 5.63 -31.92 -3.59
CA GLY A 508 4.80 -32.41 -2.48
C GLY A 508 3.32 -32.04 -2.61
N THR A 509 2.82 -31.92 -3.85
CA THR A 509 1.50 -31.34 -4.13
C THR A 509 0.47 -32.29 -4.68
N THR A 510 -0.72 -32.31 -4.07
CA THR A 510 -1.90 -32.96 -4.64
C THR A 510 -2.73 -31.94 -5.42
N VAL A 511 -2.94 -32.17 -6.72
CA VAL A 511 -3.82 -31.37 -7.58
C VAL A 511 -5.07 -32.20 -7.89
N ALA A 512 -6.20 -31.84 -7.28
CA ALA A 512 -7.45 -32.56 -7.51
C ALA A 512 -8.04 -32.29 -8.93
N GLY A 513 -7.71 -31.17 -9.54
CA GLY A 513 -8.09 -30.84 -10.92
C GLY A 513 -7.03 -31.23 -11.96
N ASP A 514 -7.06 -30.49 -13.06
CA ASP A 514 -6.05 -30.56 -14.11
C ASP A 514 -4.77 -29.83 -13.67
N LEU A 515 -3.61 -30.36 -14.05
CA LEU A 515 -2.32 -29.67 -13.99
C LEU A 515 -1.97 -29.19 -15.39
N LYS A 516 -1.76 -27.88 -15.55
CA LYS A 516 -1.31 -27.29 -16.80
C LYS A 516 -0.07 -26.45 -16.59
N ILE A 517 1.00 -26.78 -17.31
CA ILE A 517 2.24 -26.00 -17.33
C ILE A 517 2.50 -25.58 -18.76
N LYS A 518 2.65 -24.28 -18.97
CA LYS A 518 3.02 -23.73 -20.27
C LYS A 518 4.16 -22.75 -20.11
N ALA A 519 5.34 -23.17 -20.53
CA ALA A 519 6.44 -22.28 -20.84
C ALA A 519 6.43 -21.93 -22.35
N ASN A 520 7.37 -21.12 -22.82
CA ASN A 520 7.25 -20.51 -24.15
C ASN A 520 8.57 -20.38 -24.91
N ARG A 521 9.59 -19.72 -24.34
CA ARG A 521 10.89 -19.44 -24.96
C ARG A 521 11.94 -19.45 -23.87
N GLY A 522 13.15 -19.84 -24.25
CA GLY A 522 14.27 -20.01 -23.34
C GLY A 522 14.43 -21.46 -22.92
N ASP A 523 15.61 -21.82 -22.43
CA ASP A 523 15.87 -23.18 -21.94
C ASP A 523 15.15 -23.35 -20.59
N ASP A 524 13.99 -24.03 -20.60
CA ASP A 524 13.11 -24.16 -19.43
C ASP A 524 13.43 -25.43 -18.61
N GLU A 525 13.56 -25.30 -17.29
CA GLU A 525 13.72 -26.43 -16.35
C GLU A 525 12.44 -26.60 -15.52
N ILE A 526 11.81 -27.77 -15.65
CA ILE A 526 10.58 -28.12 -14.92
C ILE A 526 10.87 -29.33 -14.05
N LEU A 527 10.60 -29.20 -12.75
CA LEU A 527 10.71 -30.28 -11.77
C LEU A 527 9.34 -30.57 -11.15
N LEU A 528 8.84 -31.78 -11.36
CA LEU A 528 7.67 -32.32 -10.67
C LEU A 528 8.16 -33.38 -9.68
N ASP A 529 8.07 -33.12 -8.39
CA ASP A 529 8.55 -34.02 -7.34
C ASP A 529 7.45 -34.31 -6.31
N MET A 530 7.09 -35.58 -6.11
CA MET A 530 5.99 -35.96 -5.21
C MET A 530 4.67 -35.23 -5.54
N VAL A 531 4.29 -35.18 -6.83
CA VAL A 531 3.06 -34.54 -7.29
C VAL A 531 1.98 -35.57 -7.57
N ASP A 532 0.81 -35.43 -6.94
CA ASP A 532 -0.36 -36.29 -7.13
C ASP A 532 -1.46 -35.54 -7.91
N VAL A 533 -1.58 -35.75 -9.22
CA VAL A 533 -2.60 -35.12 -10.06
C VAL A 533 -3.75 -36.10 -10.32
N THR A 534 -4.99 -35.70 -9.99
CA THR A 534 -6.17 -36.56 -10.24
C THR A 534 -6.88 -36.28 -11.56
N GLY A 535 -6.71 -35.09 -12.14
CA GLY A 535 -7.18 -34.74 -13.47
C GLY A 535 -6.09 -34.86 -14.54
N LYS A 536 -6.33 -34.27 -15.71
CA LYS A 536 -5.41 -34.34 -16.85
C LYS A 536 -4.15 -33.52 -16.58
N THR A 537 -2.99 -33.98 -17.05
CA THR A 537 -1.75 -33.20 -17.06
C THR A 537 -1.38 -32.81 -18.49
N ASP A 538 -1.17 -31.52 -18.73
CA ASP A 538 -0.80 -30.93 -20.04
C ASP A 538 0.41 -30.01 -19.84
N ILE A 539 1.57 -30.42 -20.36
CA ILE A 539 2.84 -29.70 -20.25
C ILE A 539 3.31 -29.31 -21.64
N ALA A 540 3.58 -28.02 -21.85
CA ALA A 540 4.23 -27.52 -23.06
C ALA A 540 5.43 -26.63 -22.67
N THR A 541 6.64 -27.02 -23.08
CA THR A 541 7.87 -26.32 -22.66
C THR A 541 8.24 -25.18 -23.62
N GLY A 542 8.14 -25.37 -24.94
CA GLY A 542 7.98 -24.25 -25.87
C GLY A 542 9.01 -24.16 -26.99
N GLN A 543 9.99 -23.28 -26.84
CA GLN A 543 11.08 -23.05 -27.80
C GLN A 543 12.39 -23.04 -27.02
N ASP A 544 13.46 -23.50 -27.66
CA ASP A 544 14.81 -23.72 -27.12
C ASP A 544 14.91 -25.06 -26.36
N ASP A 545 16.05 -25.38 -25.73
CA ASP A 545 16.33 -26.74 -25.26
C ASP A 545 15.79 -26.95 -23.83
N ASP A 546 14.70 -27.69 -23.69
CA ASP A 546 13.98 -27.82 -22.42
C ASP A 546 14.31 -29.08 -21.62
N TYR A 547 14.14 -29.03 -20.29
CA TYR A 547 14.36 -30.15 -19.37
C TYR A 547 13.19 -30.35 -18.40
N LEU A 548 12.44 -31.44 -18.57
CA LEU A 548 11.36 -31.86 -17.67
C LEU A 548 11.79 -33.10 -16.86
N THR A 549 11.86 -32.94 -15.54
CA THR A 549 12.13 -34.03 -14.60
C THR A 549 10.88 -34.37 -13.80
N VAL A 550 10.54 -35.66 -13.71
CA VAL A 550 9.43 -36.16 -12.90
C VAL A 550 9.92 -37.19 -11.89
N LEU A 551 9.66 -36.97 -10.60
CA LEU A 551 10.08 -37.80 -9.46
C LEU A 551 8.89 -38.15 -8.57
N ASP A 552 8.81 -39.42 -8.15
CA ASP A 552 7.92 -39.89 -7.07
C ASP A 552 6.45 -39.40 -7.17
N SER A 553 5.94 -39.20 -8.38
CA SER A 553 4.65 -38.53 -8.66
C SER A 553 3.57 -39.50 -9.17
N VAL A 554 2.29 -39.17 -8.97
CA VAL A 554 1.14 -39.96 -9.45
C VAL A 554 0.26 -39.12 -10.35
N PHE A 555 -0.01 -39.61 -11.56
CA PHE A 555 -0.89 -38.95 -12.53
C PHE A 555 -2.04 -39.88 -12.89
N ALA A 556 -3.20 -39.68 -12.27
CA ALA A 556 -4.33 -40.60 -12.38
C ALA A 556 -4.93 -40.66 -13.79
N ASP A 557 -4.94 -39.51 -14.48
CA ASP A 557 -5.47 -39.30 -15.82
C ASP A 557 -4.32 -39.11 -16.84
N PRO A 558 -4.60 -39.00 -18.16
CA PRO A 558 -3.56 -38.90 -19.18
C PRO A 558 -2.60 -37.72 -18.97
N VAL A 559 -1.32 -37.99 -19.22
CA VAL A 559 -0.23 -37.00 -19.23
C VAL A 559 0.18 -36.74 -20.67
N GLU A 560 0.09 -35.49 -21.12
CA GLU A 560 0.56 -35.01 -22.41
C GLU A 560 1.73 -34.05 -22.19
N VAL A 561 2.87 -34.30 -22.85
CA VAL A 561 4.06 -33.45 -22.82
C VAL A 561 4.42 -33.06 -24.24
N ASN A 562 4.61 -31.76 -24.51
CA ASN A 562 5.05 -31.21 -25.78
C ASN A 562 6.34 -30.41 -25.56
N GLY A 563 7.50 -30.94 -25.96
CA GLY A 563 8.78 -30.22 -25.85
C GLY A 563 8.78 -28.96 -26.71
N GLY A 564 8.32 -29.09 -27.95
CA GLY A 564 8.10 -27.95 -28.82
C GLY A 564 9.21 -27.80 -29.86
N GLN A 565 10.01 -26.74 -29.81
CA GLN A 565 11.15 -26.56 -30.73
C GLN A 565 12.44 -26.54 -29.94
N GLY A 566 13.30 -27.54 -30.09
CA GLY A 566 14.58 -27.59 -29.38
C GLY A 566 15.09 -29.02 -29.40
N ASP A 567 16.19 -29.28 -28.68
CA ASP A 567 16.59 -30.63 -28.28
C ASP A 567 16.06 -30.89 -26.85
N ASP A 568 14.78 -31.28 -26.75
CA ASP A 568 14.05 -31.37 -25.48
C ASP A 568 14.30 -32.69 -24.74
N THR A 569 14.34 -32.64 -23.41
CA THR A 569 14.59 -33.80 -22.54
C THR A 569 13.46 -34.04 -21.55
N PHE A 570 12.97 -35.28 -21.53
CA PHE A 570 12.08 -35.81 -20.48
C PHE A 570 12.80 -36.88 -19.67
N GLU A 571 12.95 -36.65 -18.37
CA GLU A 571 13.53 -37.60 -17.41
C GLU A 571 12.44 -38.15 -16.48
N ASP A 572 12.20 -39.46 -16.57
CA ASP A 572 11.42 -40.20 -15.58
C ASP A 572 12.40 -40.82 -14.58
N SER A 573 12.78 -40.05 -13.56
CA SER A 573 13.79 -40.45 -12.57
C SER A 573 13.32 -41.59 -11.64
N GLY A 574 12.12 -42.14 -11.86
CA GLY A 574 11.55 -43.27 -11.14
C GLY A 574 10.59 -42.87 -10.02
N GLY A 575 9.91 -43.87 -9.46
CA GLY A 575 8.88 -43.68 -8.44
C GLY A 575 7.52 -43.22 -8.98
N ASN A 576 7.46 -42.84 -10.24
CA ASN A 576 6.26 -42.32 -10.87
C ASN A 576 5.21 -43.39 -11.20
N THR A 577 3.93 -43.04 -11.10
CA THR A 577 2.80 -43.92 -11.44
C THR A 577 1.84 -43.24 -12.42
N PHE A 578 1.56 -43.91 -13.54
CA PHE A 578 0.63 -43.44 -14.58
C PHE A 578 -0.49 -44.47 -14.85
N PRO A 579 -1.57 -44.52 -14.03
CA PRO A 579 -2.63 -45.52 -14.18
C PRO A 579 -3.37 -45.46 -15.51
N ALA A 580 -3.45 -44.29 -16.15
CA ALA A 580 -4.07 -44.09 -17.46
C ALA A 580 -3.21 -44.59 -18.64
N GLY A 581 -1.95 -44.98 -18.40
CA GLY A 581 -0.98 -45.36 -19.43
C GLY A 581 0.26 -44.47 -19.39
N SER A 582 1.31 -44.86 -20.11
CA SER A 582 2.53 -44.04 -20.21
C SER A 582 2.24 -42.64 -20.77
N PRO A 583 3.02 -41.61 -20.38
CA PRO A 583 2.89 -40.26 -20.93
C PRO A 583 2.94 -40.22 -22.46
N GLU A 584 2.11 -39.38 -23.06
CA GLU A 584 2.19 -39.04 -24.47
C GLU A 584 3.22 -37.94 -24.66
N LEU A 585 4.37 -38.30 -25.24
CA LEU A 585 5.48 -37.37 -25.50
C LEU A 585 5.47 -36.93 -26.97
N GLU A 586 5.18 -35.66 -27.22
CA GLU A 586 5.26 -35.01 -28.53
C GLU A 586 6.50 -34.11 -28.59
N LYS A 587 7.33 -34.26 -29.63
CA LYS A 587 8.55 -33.44 -29.83
C LYS A 587 9.43 -33.40 -28.57
N VAL A 588 9.79 -34.59 -28.11
CA VAL A 588 10.80 -34.79 -27.07
C VAL A 588 11.86 -35.68 -27.69
N GLU A 589 13.06 -35.15 -27.84
CA GLU A 589 14.18 -35.79 -28.53
C GLU A 589 14.89 -36.80 -27.62
N ASN A 590 14.99 -36.48 -26.32
CA ASN A 590 15.70 -37.27 -25.33
C ASN A 590 14.75 -37.78 -24.23
N ILE A 591 14.74 -39.09 -24.02
CA ILE A 591 13.97 -39.75 -22.96
C ILE A 591 14.97 -40.53 -22.11
N ILE A 592 15.10 -40.19 -20.83
CA ILE A 592 16.10 -40.72 -19.91
C ILE A 592 15.45 -41.61 -18.85
#